data_AF-A0A8K0KCW2-F1
#
_entry.id   AF-A0A8K0KCW2-F1
#
_cell.length_a   1.000
_cell.length_b   1.000
_cell.length_c   1.000
_cell.angle_alpha   90.00
_cell.angle_beta   90.00
_cell.angle_gamma   90.00
#
_symmetry.space_group_name_H-M   'P 1'
#
loop_
_entity.id
_entity.type
_entity.pdbx_description
1 polymer ?
#
loop_
_entity_poly.entity_id
_entity_poly.type
_entity_poly.pdbx_seq_one_letter_code
_entity_poly.pdbx_strand_id
1 'polypeptide(L)'
;MYCTEGTFNTAVDIKLRQWAEQQLPAKSVETGWEGLQLVFTQFLEKAKQSKDHDPIFDQLKSAVVEEAMRKHSWEDKAVDMLRVLQLNTLEDRSVHDKQQWDNAVKFLEKSLNDKLEATETLMKDMFGPSTKERWLYWKYKTEEQKLRTAVKKELDKILYSDPQVLGFEVDNEYVRQTWHPVFRRHFLRSSLSKSYECRKGFYLYHQGLQREFETDCNQVVLFWRIQQMLKVTSNALRQQVMNREGKKTSIRSMNVF
;
A
#
# COMPACT_ATOMS: atom_id res chain seq x y z
N MET A 1 -3.18 -6.23 28.30
CA MET A 1 -4.53 -6.16 27.70
C MET A 1 -4.49 -7.00 26.43
N TYR A 2 -5.20 -8.12 26.41
CA TYR A 2 -5.12 -9.12 25.34
C TYR A 2 -5.73 -8.57 24.04
N CYS A 3 -5.00 -8.65 22.92
CA CYS A 3 -5.62 -8.59 21.59
C CYS A 3 -5.93 -10.03 21.20
N THR A 4 -7.18 -10.47 21.34
CA THR A 4 -7.63 -11.69 20.67
C THR A 4 -7.68 -11.41 19.16
N GLU A 5 -7.65 -12.45 18.34
CA GLU A 5 -7.73 -12.33 16.87
C GLU A 5 -8.97 -11.52 16.43
N GLY A 6 -10.09 -11.68 17.13
CA GLY A 6 -11.28 -10.85 16.96
C GLY A 6 -11.06 -9.37 17.31
N THR A 7 -10.30 -9.06 18.36
CA THR A 7 -9.92 -7.68 18.71
C THR A 7 -8.98 -7.06 17.67
N PHE A 8 -8.02 -7.84 17.14
CA PHE A 8 -7.12 -7.38 16.08
C PHE A 8 -7.87 -7.05 14.79
N ASN A 9 -8.72 -7.96 14.32
CA ASN A 9 -9.54 -7.74 13.13
C ASN A 9 -10.46 -6.52 13.28
N THR A 10 -11.06 -6.34 14.47
CA THR A 10 -11.87 -5.15 14.79
C THR A 10 -11.04 -3.87 14.75
N ALA A 11 -9.85 -3.86 15.36
CA ALA A 11 -8.98 -2.68 15.37
C ALA A 11 -8.49 -2.30 13.96
N VAL A 12 -8.14 -3.30 13.14
CA VAL A 12 -7.73 -3.09 11.74
C VAL A 12 -8.89 -2.53 10.92
N ASP A 13 -10.10 -3.08 11.08
CA ASP A 13 -11.29 -2.58 10.39
C ASP A 13 -11.63 -1.13 10.77
N ILE A 14 -11.55 -0.79 12.06
CA ILE A 14 -11.76 0.59 12.52
C ILE A 14 -10.74 1.53 11.85
N LYS A 15 -9.46 1.16 11.84
CA LYS A 15 -8.41 2.00 11.23
C LYS A 15 -8.58 2.12 9.72
N LEU A 16 -8.96 1.03 9.03
CA LEU A 16 -9.20 1.05 7.59
C LEU A 16 -10.36 2.00 7.25
N ARG A 17 -11.47 1.89 7.99
CA ARG A 17 -12.62 2.77 7.81
C ARG A 17 -12.27 4.23 8.08
N GLN A 18 -11.56 4.52 9.17
CA GLN A 18 -11.13 5.88 9.50
C GLN A 18 -10.26 6.49 8.39
N TRP A 19 -9.30 5.72 7.86
CA TRP A 19 -8.45 6.17 6.75
C TRP A 19 -9.27 6.44 5.48
N ALA A 20 -10.19 5.54 5.14
CA ALA A 20 -11.08 5.68 3.97
C ALA A 20 -12.05 6.86 4.10
N GLU A 21 -12.44 7.23 5.32
CA GLU A 21 -13.35 8.35 5.57
C GLU A 21 -12.63 9.71 5.54
N GLN A 22 -11.46 9.78 6.18
CA GLN A 22 -10.80 11.05 6.49
C GLN A 22 -9.73 11.46 5.47
N GLN A 23 -8.95 10.50 4.96
CA GLN A 23 -7.72 10.81 4.22
C GLN A 23 -7.80 10.39 2.76
N LEU A 24 -8.27 9.17 2.50
CA LEU A 24 -8.27 8.58 1.17
C LEU A 24 -9.00 9.41 0.10
N PRO A 25 -10.20 9.99 0.35
CA PRO A 25 -10.94 10.67 -0.72
C PRO A 25 -10.19 11.91 -1.22
N ALA A 26 -9.71 12.74 -0.30
CA ALA A 26 -8.91 13.93 -0.63
C ALA A 26 -7.60 13.54 -1.32
N LYS A 27 -6.89 12.54 -0.80
CA LYS A 27 -5.64 12.07 -1.41
C LYS A 27 -5.87 11.47 -2.80
N SER A 28 -7.00 10.82 -3.04
CA SER A 28 -7.36 10.25 -4.34
C SER A 28 -7.55 11.34 -5.40
N VAL A 29 -8.20 12.44 -5.04
CA VAL A 29 -8.37 13.61 -5.93
C VAL A 29 -7.03 14.26 -6.26
N GLU A 30 -6.17 14.44 -5.25
CA GLU A 30 -4.81 14.97 -5.41
C GLU A 30 -3.94 14.05 -6.31
N THR A 31 -3.91 12.75 -6.04
CA THR A 31 -3.15 11.80 -6.87
C THR A 31 -3.75 11.64 -8.25
N GLY A 32 -5.07 11.76 -8.41
CA GLY A 32 -5.73 11.83 -9.71
C GLY A 32 -5.27 13.04 -10.52
N TRP A 33 -5.11 14.18 -9.85
CA TRP A 33 -4.57 15.42 -10.43
C TRP A 33 -3.13 15.26 -10.91
N GLU A 34 -2.25 14.81 -10.01
CA GLU A 34 -0.83 14.54 -10.31
C GLU A 34 -0.68 13.51 -11.44
N GLY A 35 -1.49 12.45 -11.42
CA GLY A 35 -1.51 11.42 -12.44
C GLY A 35 -1.92 11.94 -13.81
N LEU A 36 -2.93 12.82 -13.87
CA LEU A 36 -3.35 13.47 -15.11
C LEU A 36 -2.20 14.31 -15.68
N GLN A 37 -1.58 15.15 -14.84
CA GLN A 37 -0.44 15.97 -15.24
C GLN A 37 0.72 15.12 -15.78
N LEU A 38 1.08 14.05 -15.06
CA LEU A 38 2.15 13.14 -15.46
C LEU A 38 1.89 12.51 -16.83
N VAL A 39 0.66 12.03 -17.08
CA VAL A 39 0.30 11.40 -18.36
C VAL A 39 0.38 12.39 -19.52
N PHE A 40 -0.07 13.63 -19.32
CA PHE A 40 0.06 14.67 -20.34
C PHE A 40 1.51 15.01 -20.65
N THR A 41 2.36 15.14 -19.63
CA THR A 41 3.79 15.38 -19.80
C THR A 41 4.46 14.24 -20.56
N GLN A 42 4.22 12.99 -20.16
CA GLN A 42 4.74 11.81 -20.86
C GLN A 42 4.25 11.73 -22.32
N PHE A 43 3.00 12.11 -22.58
CA PHE A 43 2.46 12.16 -23.93
C PHE A 43 3.19 13.18 -24.80
N LEU A 44 3.46 14.38 -24.26
CA LEU A 44 4.24 15.41 -24.96
C LEU A 44 5.68 14.95 -25.22
N GLU A 45 6.35 14.36 -24.23
CA GLU A 45 7.71 13.84 -24.38
C GLU A 45 7.79 12.74 -25.45
N LYS A 46 6.81 11.82 -25.46
CA LYS A 46 6.73 10.77 -26.47
C LYS A 46 6.49 11.35 -27.87
N ALA A 47 5.66 12.38 -27.99
CA ALA A 47 5.43 13.06 -29.27
C ALA A 47 6.72 13.71 -29.81
N LYS A 48 7.52 14.33 -28.93
CA LYS A 48 8.82 14.94 -29.28
C LYS A 48 9.85 13.93 -29.80
N GLN A 49 9.76 12.67 -29.38
CA GLN A 49 10.67 11.59 -29.80
C GLN A 49 10.27 10.95 -31.15
N SER A 50 9.16 11.38 -31.76
CA SER A 50 8.72 10.83 -33.06
C SER A 50 9.58 11.36 -34.21
N LYS A 51 9.74 10.55 -35.26
CA LYS A 51 10.56 10.89 -36.44
C LYS A 51 9.99 12.06 -37.25
N ASP A 52 8.68 12.28 -37.17
CA ASP A 52 7.94 13.34 -37.86
C ASP A 52 7.68 14.56 -36.95
N HIS A 53 8.45 14.68 -35.86
CA HIS A 53 8.24 15.74 -34.88
C HIS A 53 8.67 17.10 -35.42
N ASP A 54 7.74 18.04 -35.48
CA ASP A 54 8.00 19.45 -35.75
C ASP A 54 8.09 20.23 -34.41
N PRO A 55 9.27 20.81 -34.08
CA PRO A 55 9.46 21.55 -32.85
C PRO A 55 8.73 22.90 -32.83
N ILE A 56 8.21 23.40 -33.96
CA ILE A 56 7.60 24.74 -34.06
C ILE A 56 6.44 24.95 -33.06
N PHE A 57 5.71 23.88 -32.72
CA PHE A 57 4.57 23.94 -31.81
C PHE A 57 4.90 23.49 -30.38
N ASP A 58 6.14 23.14 -30.04
CA ASP A 58 6.46 22.59 -28.72
C ASP A 58 6.19 23.54 -27.58
N GLN A 59 6.54 24.81 -27.78
CA GLN A 59 6.29 25.86 -26.78
C GLN A 59 4.78 26.08 -26.60
N LEU A 60 4.02 26.10 -27.71
CA LEU A 60 2.57 26.23 -27.67
C LEU A 60 1.91 25.02 -26.98
N LYS A 61 2.30 23.80 -27.34
CA LYS A 61 1.78 22.56 -26.73
C LYS A 61 2.05 22.54 -25.21
N SER A 62 3.25 22.95 -24.80
CA SER A 62 3.62 23.02 -23.38
C SER A 62 2.78 24.06 -22.63
N ALA A 63 2.64 25.27 -23.18
CA ALA A 63 1.82 26.33 -22.59
C ALA A 63 0.32 25.96 -22.54
N VAL A 64 -0.19 25.26 -23.56
CA VAL A 64 -1.58 24.78 -23.59
C VAL A 64 -1.79 23.72 -22.51
N VAL A 65 -0.85 22.78 -22.31
CA VAL A 65 -0.95 21.80 -21.22
C VAL A 65 -0.89 22.49 -19.87
N GLU A 66 0.02 23.43 -19.65
CA GLU A 66 0.12 24.17 -18.40
C GLU A 66 -1.17 24.93 -18.07
N GLU A 67 -1.74 25.64 -19.05
CA GLU A 67 -2.99 26.39 -18.86
C GLU A 67 -4.21 25.46 -18.72
N ALA A 68 -4.24 24.33 -19.45
CA ALA A 68 -5.28 23.31 -19.29
C ALA A 68 -5.21 22.70 -17.89
N MET A 69 -4.00 22.51 -17.35
CA MET A 69 -3.81 22.04 -15.99
C MET A 69 -4.27 23.12 -14.99
N ARG A 70 -3.79 24.35 -15.11
CA ARG A 70 -4.16 25.44 -14.21
C ARG A 70 -5.67 25.68 -14.10
N LYS A 71 -6.40 25.49 -15.22
CA LYS A 71 -7.86 25.67 -15.28
C LYS A 71 -8.66 24.43 -14.92
N HIS A 72 -8.05 23.25 -14.83
CA HIS A 72 -8.78 22.07 -14.46
C HIS A 72 -9.09 22.11 -12.96
N SER A 73 -10.33 21.77 -12.65
CA SER A 73 -10.77 21.53 -11.29
C SER A 73 -11.53 20.21 -11.28
N TRP A 74 -11.55 19.52 -10.15
CA TRP A 74 -12.49 18.43 -9.94
C TRP A 74 -13.89 18.99 -9.69
N GLU A 75 -14.91 18.14 -9.65
CA GLU A 75 -16.23 18.57 -9.19
C GLU A 75 -16.17 18.94 -7.70
N ASP A 76 -16.89 19.98 -7.27
CA ASP A 76 -16.84 20.46 -5.87
C ASP A 76 -17.22 19.38 -4.85
N LYS A 77 -18.03 18.40 -5.27
CA LYS A 77 -18.48 17.25 -4.46
C LYS A 77 -17.69 15.97 -4.74
N ALA A 78 -16.60 16.03 -5.50
CA ALA A 78 -15.83 14.84 -5.88
C ALA A 78 -15.30 14.08 -4.65
N VAL A 79 -14.82 14.80 -3.64
CA VAL A 79 -14.32 14.20 -2.39
C VAL A 79 -15.44 13.43 -1.66
N ASP A 80 -16.63 14.00 -1.54
CA ASP A 80 -17.76 13.36 -0.85
C ASP A 80 -18.29 12.15 -1.64
N MET A 81 -18.39 12.28 -2.97
CA MET A 81 -18.78 11.19 -3.86
C MET A 81 -17.81 10.00 -3.74
N LEU A 82 -16.50 10.27 -3.79
CA LEU A 82 -15.48 9.24 -3.62
C LEU A 82 -15.54 8.60 -2.24
N ARG A 83 -15.78 9.39 -1.18
CA ARG A 83 -15.93 8.86 0.18
C ARG A 83 -17.06 7.83 0.26
N VAL A 84 -18.25 8.16 -0.23
CA VAL A 84 -19.39 7.23 -0.23
C VAL A 84 -19.06 5.96 -1.02
N LEU A 85 -18.49 6.12 -2.22
CA LEU A 85 -18.11 5.00 -3.08
C LEU A 85 -17.07 4.08 -2.43
N GLN A 86 -16.04 4.66 -1.81
CA GLN A 86 -14.96 3.94 -1.13
C GLN A 86 -15.50 3.17 0.09
N LEU A 87 -16.30 3.83 0.92
CA LEU A 87 -16.89 3.20 2.10
C LEU A 87 -17.82 2.04 1.72
N ASN A 88 -18.71 2.23 0.75
CA ASN A 88 -19.59 1.17 0.27
C ASN A 88 -18.80 -0.02 -0.29
N THR A 89 -17.70 0.24 -1.01
CA THR A 89 -16.84 -0.82 -1.54
C THR A 89 -16.13 -1.59 -0.43
N LEU A 90 -15.76 -0.92 0.67
CA LEU A 90 -15.13 -1.55 1.82
C LEU A 90 -16.09 -2.42 2.63
N GLU A 91 -17.40 -2.25 2.53
CA GLU A 91 -18.37 -3.09 3.25
C GLU A 91 -18.40 -4.52 2.71
N ASP A 92 -18.04 -4.72 1.45
CA ASP A 92 -17.91 -6.05 0.88
C ASP A 92 -16.75 -6.81 1.55
N ARG A 93 -17.03 -8.04 1.97
CA ARG A 93 -16.07 -8.92 2.66
C ARG A 93 -15.92 -10.27 1.94
N SER A 94 -16.53 -10.42 0.77
CA SER A 94 -16.62 -11.68 0.06
C SER A 94 -15.76 -11.69 -1.20
N VAL A 95 -14.77 -12.57 -1.24
CA VAL A 95 -13.96 -12.78 -2.44
C VAL A 95 -14.70 -13.75 -3.37
N HIS A 96 -15.17 -13.25 -4.51
CA HIS A 96 -16.10 -14.00 -5.36
C HIS A 96 -15.43 -15.06 -6.24
N ASP A 97 -14.17 -14.87 -6.62
CA ASP A 97 -13.48 -15.77 -7.55
C ASP A 97 -12.00 -15.97 -7.21
N LYS A 98 -11.44 -17.08 -7.73
CA LYS A 98 -10.05 -17.48 -7.51
C LYS A 98 -9.05 -16.46 -8.01
N GLN A 99 -9.35 -15.76 -9.11
CA GLN A 99 -8.44 -14.78 -9.68
C GLN A 99 -8.32 -13.55 -8.77
N GLN A 100 -9.44 -13.10 -8.20
CA GLN A 100 -9.46 -12.04 -7.20
C GLN A 100 -8.70 -12.43 -5.93
N TRP A 101 -8.85 -13.67 -5.48
CA TRP A 101 -8.08 -14.22 -4.37
C TRP A 101 -6.58 -14.21 -4.66
N ASP A 102 -6.16 -14.78 -5.80
CA ASP A 102 -4.76 -14.88 -6.19
C ASP A 102 -4.12 -13.48 -6.33
N ASN A 103 -4.88 -12.50 -6.85
CA ASN A 103 -4.42 -11.11 -6.94
C ASN A 103 -4.25 -10.46 -5.56
N ALA A 104 -5.19 -10.69 -4.64
CA ALA A 104 -5.10 -10.17 -3.28
C ALA A 104 -3.92 -10.80 -2.51
N VAL A 105 -3.68 -12.11 -2.68
CA VAL A 105 -2.50 -12.79 -2.12
C VAL A 105 -1.22 -12.17 -2.66
N LYS A 106 -1.11 -11.96 -3.98
CA LYS A 106 0.06 -11.30 -4.58
C LYS A 106 0.26 -9.87 -4.05
N PHE A 107 -0.83 -9.13 -3.88
CA PHE A 107 -0.77 -7.76 -3.35
C PHE A 107 -0.31 -7.75 -1.88
N LEU A 108 -0.79 -8.68 -1.06
CA LEU A 108 -0.34 -8.92 0.30
C LEU A 108 1.15 -9.30 0.34
N GLU A 109 1.56 -10.31 -0.42
CA GLU A 109 2.96 -10.77 -0.49
C GLU A 109 3.91 -9.64 -0.89
N LYS A 110 3.55 -8.87 -1.92
CA LYS A 110 4.35 -7.72 -2.35
C LYS A 110 4.48 -6.68 -1.23
N SER A 111 3.36 -6.31 -0.61
CA SER A 111 3.35 -5.30 0.46
C SER A 111 4.15 -5.74 1.69
N LEU A 112 4.08 -7.03 2.04
CA LEU A 112 4.87 -7.61 3.12
C LEU A 112 6.36 -7.63 2.79
N ASN A 113 6.73 -8.01 1.57
CA ASN A 113 8.13 -7.99 1.11
C ASN A 113 8.71 -6.57 1.12
N ASP A 114 8.00 -5.59 0.55
CA ASP A 114 8.45 -4.19 0.50
C ASP A 114 8.68 -3.64 1.93
N LYS A 115 7.77 -3.93 2.87
CA LYS A 115 7.94 -3.53 4.28
C LYS A 115 9.03 -4.32 5.00
N LEU A 116 9.24 -5.59 4.64
CA LEU A 116 10.30 -6.42 5.20
C LEU A 116 11.66 -5.90 4.76
N GLU A 117 11.85 -5.60 3.48
CA GLU A 117 13.09 -5.05 2.93
C GLU A 117 13.44 -3.69 3.57
N ALA A 118 12.47 -2.79 3.69
CA ALA A 118 12.66 -1.51 4.39
C ALA A 118 13.05 -1.70 5.87
N THR A 119 12.45 -2.69 6.54
CA THR A 119 12.78 -3.03 7.93
C THR A 119 14.18 -3.64 8.03
N GLU A 120 14.55 -4.55 7.13
CA GLU A 120 15.88 -5.16 7.12
C GLU A 120 16.99 -4.14 6.82
N THR A 121 16.71 -3.15 5.97
CA THR A 121 17.61 -2.01 5.72
C THR A 121 17.80 -1.17 6.97
N LEU A 122 16.71 -0.75 7.63
CA LEU A 122 16.79 -0.03 8.91
C LEU A 122 17.57 -0.81 9.97
N MET A 123 17.32 -2.12 10.08
CA MET A 123 18.03 -2.99 11.00
C MET A 123 19.52 -3.08 10.65
N LYS A 124 19.89 -3.11 9.37
CA LYS A 124 21.30 -3.12 8.95
C LYS A 124 22.03 -1.87 9.41
N ASP A 125 21.40 -0.70 9.31
CA ASP A 125 21.98 0.55 9.77
C ASP A 125 22.14 0.57 11.30
N MET A 126 21.12 0.09 12.02
CA MET A 126 21.11 0.05 13.49
C MET A 126 22.08 -0.99 14.10
N PHE A 127 22.23 -2.17 13.50
CA PHE A 127 23.01 -3.28 14.06
C PHE A 127 24.37 -3.47 13.39
N GLY A 128 24.64 -2.73 12.33
CA GLY A 128 25.87 -2.81 11.56
C GLY A 128 25.97 -4.07 10.68
N PRO A 129 27.14 -4.26 10.04
CA PRO A 129 27.35 -5.30 9.03
C PRO A 129 27.11 -6.71 9.58
N SER A 130 26.51 -7.55 8.72
CA SER A 130 26.32 -8.98 8.99
C SER A 130 27.65 -9.73 9.04
N THR A 131 27.69 -10.93 9.65
CA THR A 131 28.91 -11.75 9.74
C THR A 131 29.55 -12.01 8.37
N LYS A 132 28.72 -12.20 7.33
CA LYS A 132 29.19 -12.37 5.95
C LYS A 132 29.83 -11.10 5.40
N GLU A 133 29.20 -9.94 5.59
CA GLU A 133 29.74 -8.66 5.10
C GLU A 133 31.01 -8.24 5.83
N ARG A 134 31.11 -8.56 7.12
CA ARG A 134 32.33 -8.32 7.90
C ARG A 134 33.51 -9.11 7.35
N TRP A 135 33.28 -10.34 6.91
CA TRP A 135 34.31 -11.21 6.34
C TRP A 135 34.62 -10.85 4.88
N LEU A 136 33.59 -10.66 4.04
CA LEU A 136 33.76 -10.37 2.61
C LEU A 136 34.29 -8.97 2.33
N TYR A 137 33.88 -7.97 3.11
CA TYR A 137 34.17 -6.55 2.85
C TYR A 137 34.96 -5.89 3.97
N TRP A 138 35.53 -6.67 4.90
CA TRP A 138 36.35 -6.18 6.01
C TRP A 138 35.69 -5.04 6.81
N LYS A 139 34.37 -5.11 6.98
CA LYS A 139 33.60 -4.10 7.73
C LYS A 139 33.60 -4.44 9.22
N TYR A 140 33.58 -3.40 10.05
CA TYR A 140 33.56 -3.52 11.51
C TYR A 140 32.28 -2.88 12.09
N LYS A 141 31.88 -3.34 13.27
CA LYS A 141 30.75 -2.77 14.02
C LYS A 141 31.25 -1.68 14.96
N THR A 142 30.48 -0.60 15.10
CA THR A 142 30.68 0.39 16.17
C THR A 142 30.36 -0.19 17.55
N GLU A 143 30.80 0.46 18.64
CA GLU A 143 30.48 0.02 20.00
C GLU A 143 28.97 -0.01 20.26
N GLU A 144 28.25 0.99 19.76
CA GLU A 144 26.79 1.03 19.83
C GLU A 144 26.16 -0.15 19.08
N GLN A 145 26.62 -0.44 17.85
CA GLN A 145 26.11 -1.58 17.07
C GLN A 145 26.40 -2.93 17.73
N LYS A 146 27.52 -3.07 18.44
CA LYS A 146 27.84 -4.27 19.24
C LYS A 146 26.83 -4.45 20.37
N LEU A 147 26.55 -3.39 21.14
CA LEU A 147 25.55 -3.39 22.20
C LEU A 147 24.14 -3.70 21.67
N ARG A 148 23.70 -3.02 20.61
CA ARG A 148 22.39 -3.28 19.96
C ARG A 148 22.28 -4.71 19.44
N THR A 149 23.37 -5.28 18.92
CA THR A 149 23.40 -6.68 18.48
C THR A 149 23.25 -7.66 19.64
N ALA A 150 23.85 -7.38 20.79
CA ALA A 150 23.71 -8.20 21.99
C ALA A 150 22.25 -8.19 22.49
N VAL A 151 21.65 -7.00 22.60
CA VAL A 151 20.22 -6.85 22.94
C VAL A 151 19.35 -7.59 21.93
N LYS A 152 19.57 -7.41 20.63
CA LYS A 152 18.85 -8.13 19.57
C LYS A 152 18.89 -9.64 19.75
N LYS A 153 20.04 -10.23 20.12
CA LYS A 153 20.16 -11.68 20.33
C LYS A 153 19.26 -12.16 21.46
N GLU A 154 19.18 -11.42 22.57
CA GLU A 154 18.28 -11.78 23.67
C GLU A 154 16.81 -11.61 23.27
N LEU A 155 16.48 -10.56 22.53
CA LEU A 155 15.13 -10.34 22.01
C LEU A 155 14.69 -11.41 20.99
N ASP A 156 15.61 -11.84 20.12
CA ASP A 156 15.37 -12.96 19.19
C ASP A 156 15.03 -14.24 19.98
N LYS A 157 15.74 -14.54 21.07
CA LYS A 157 15.44 -15.72 21.90
C LYS A 157 14.01 -15.66 22.44
N ILE A 158 13.58 -14.50 22.97
CA ILE A 158 12.22 -14.29 23.50
C ILE A 158 11.17 -14.61 22.42
N LEU A 159 11.38 -14.13 21.19
CA LEU A 159 10.47 -14.36 20.07
C LEU A 159 10.34 -15.84 19.69
N TYR A 160 11.42 -16.62 19.79
CA TYR A 160 11.41 -18.05 19.49
C TYR A 160 10.94 -18.92 20.66
N SER A 161 10.97 -18.41 21.91
CA SER A 161 10.64 -19.20 23.10
C SER A 161 9.18 -19.17 23.53
N ASP A 162 8.40 -18.12 23.23
CA ASP A 162 6.92 -18.08 23.22
C ASP A 162 6.47 -16.62 22.94
N PRO A 163 5.71 -16.33 21.88
CA PRO A 163 5.20 -14.97 21.60
C PRO A 163 4.25 -14.41 22.67
N GLN A 164 3.69 -15.23 23.56
CA GLN A 164 2.70 -14.81 24.57
C GLN A 164 3.28 -14.04 25.76
N VAL A 165 4.61 -13.98 25.90
CA VAL A 165 5.28 -13.38 27.06
C VAL A 165 5.43 -11.86 26.98
N LEU A 166 4.99 -11.21 25.90
CA LEU A 166 5.25 -9.77 25.66
C LEU A 166 4.25 -8.82 26.33
N GLY A 167 3.56 -9.27 27.37
CA GLY A 167 2.71 -8.45 28.23
C GLY A 167 3.46 -7.58 29.24
N PHE A 168 4.80 -7.51 29.19
CA PHE A 168 5.61 -6.74 30.14
C PHE A 168 6.10 -5.41 29.55
N GLU A 169 5.98 -4.34 30.33
CA GLU A 169 6.64 -3.07 30.09
C GLU A 169 8.16 -3.27 30.17
N VAL A 170 8.79 -3.59 29.05
CA VAL A 170 10.25 -3.59 28.95
C VAL A 170 10.70 -2.14 28.98
N ASP A 171 11.11 -1.64 30.15
CA ASP A 171 11.65 -0.28 30.28
C ASP A 171 13.17 -0.25 30.43
N ASN A 172 13.80 -0.10 29.29
CA ASN A 172 14.97 0.73 29.05
C ASN A 172 14.75 1.26 27.64
N GLU A 173 14.75 2.58 27.44
CA GLU A 173 14.45 3.22 26.15
C GLU A 173 15.25 2.61 24.98
N TYR A 174 16.49 2.20 25.25
CA TYR A 174 17.35 1.53 24.27
C TYR A 174 16.84 0.15 23.84
N VAL A 175 16.26 -0.60 24.78
CA VAL A 175 15.67 -1.91 24.50
C VAL A 175 14.36 -1.75 23.74
N ARG A 176 13.54 -0.73 24.04
CA ARG A 176 12.32 -0.41 23.27
C ARG A 176 12.65 -0.04 21.82
N GLN A 177 13.62 0.84 21.62
CA GLN A 177 14.08 1.22 20.27
C GLN A 177 14.62 0.03 19.48
N THR A 178 15.26 -0.92 20.16
CA THR A 178 15.78 -2.15 19.53
C THR A 178 14.68 -3.18 19.27
N TRP A 179 13.67 -3.25 20.14
CA TRP A 179 12.56 -4.20 20.07
C TRP A 179 11.69 -4.00 18.84
N HIS A 180 11.28 -2.76 18.56
CA HIS A 180 10.32 -2.49 17.49
C HIS A 180 10.76 -3.03 16.11
N PRO A 181 11.98 -2.76 15.61
CA PRO A 181 12.44 -3.31 14.34
C PRO A 181 12.59 -4.84 14.35
N VAL A 182 13.04 -5.42 15.47
CA VAL A 182 13.24 -6.86 15.63
C VAL A 182 11.90 -7.60 15.59
N PHE A 183 10.95 -7.18 16.42
CA PHE A 183 9.58 -7.73 16.42
C PHE A 183 8.91 -7.54 15.07
N ARG A 184 9.03 -6.34 14.47
CA ARG A 184 8.44 -6.04 13.16
C ARG A 184 8.96 -6.99 12.08
N ARG A 185 10.26 -7.24 12.02
CA ARG A 185 10.84 -8.21 11.07
C ARG A 185 10.29 -9.61 11.30
N HIS A 186 10.22 -10.06 12.55
CA HIS A 186 9.66 -11.37 12.90
C HIS A 186 8.19 -11.48 12.47
N PHE A 187 7.36 -10.50 12.82
CA PHE A 187 5.96 -10.42 12.44
C PHE A 187 5.75 -10.43 10.92
N LEU A 188 6.53 -9.63 10.18
CA LEU A 188 6.45 -9.57 8.71
C LEU A 188 6.84 -10.90 8.06
N ARG A 189 7.90 -11.58 8.54
CA ARG A 189 8.31 -12.91 8.04
C ARG A 189 7.26 -13.97 8.33
N SER A 190 6.70 -13.98 9.54
CA SER A 190 5.62 -14.90 9.91
C SER A 190 4.38 -14.67 9.03
N SER A 191 3.98 -13.41 8.83
CA SER A 191 2.83 -13.06 7.99
C SER A 191 3.07 -13.42 6.53
N LEU A 192 4.29 -13.24 6.02
CA LEU A 192 4.67 -13.61 4.65
C LEU A 192 4.60 -15.14 4.46
N SER A 193 5.10 -15.93 5.42
CA SER A 193 4.97 -17.39 5.38
C SER A 193 3.51 -17.83 5.30
N LYS A 194 2.65 -17.25 6.15
CA LYS A 194 1.20 -17.52 6.13
C LYS A 194 0.56 -17.14 4.79
N SER A 195 0.97 -16.03 4.18
CA SER A 195 0.43 -15.61 2.88
C SER A 195 0.72 -16.62 1.76
N TYR A 196 1.87 -17.31 1.80
CA TYR A 196 2.19 -18.36 0.84
C TYR A 196 1.28 -19.59 0.99
N GLU A 197 0.91 -19.95 2.22
CA GLU A 197 -0.04 -21.03 2.50
C GLU A 197 -1.45 -20.67 2.00
N CYS A 198 -1.86 -19.42 2.21
CA CYS A 198 -3.16 -18.91 1.77
C CYS A 198 -3.36 -18.93 0.24
N ARG A 199 -2.31 -19.04 -0.57
CA ARG A 199 -2.41 -19.11 -2.03
C ARG A 199 -3.28 -20.28 -2.52
N LYS A 200 -3.28 -21.41 -1.80
CA LYS A 200 -4.12 -22.58 -2.13
C LYS A 200 -5.45 -22.59 -1.35
N GLY A 201 -5.67 -21.63 -0.46
CA GLY A 201 -6.79 -21.58 0.46
C GLY A 201 -8.14 -21.16 -0.13
N PHE A 202 -8.21 -20.71 -1.40
CA PHE A 202 -9.45 -20.19 -1.98
C PHE A 202 -10.61 -21.19 -1.93
N TYR A 203 -10.36 -22.47 -2.21
CA TYR A 203 -11.43 -23.48 -2.24
C TYR A 203 -12.06 -23.68 -0.86
N LEU A 204 -11.24 -23.79 0.19
CA LEU A 204 -11.69 -23.90 1.58
C LEU A 204 -12.41 -22.62 2.03
N TYR A 205 -11.90 -21.46 1.61
CA TYR A 205 -12.57 -20.17 1.83
C TYR A 205 -13.96 -20.13 1.18
N HIS A 206 -14.07 -20.52 -0.08
CA HIS A 206 -15.32 -20.47 -0.82
C HIS A 206 -16.39 -21.43 -0.26
N GLN A 207 -15.98 -22.56 0.32
CA GLN A 207 -16.87 -23.53 0.94
C GLN A 207 -17.29 -23.20 2.38
N GLY A 208 -16.79 -22.10 2.96
CA GLY A 208 -17.09 -21.77 4.35
C GLY A 208 -16.34 -22.64 5.37
N LEU A 209 -15.33 -23.39 4.93
CA LEU A 209 -14.54 -24.32 5.75
C LEU A 209 -13.29 -23.65 6.35
N GLN A 210 -13.30 -22.32 6.53
CA GLN A 210 -12.14 -21.58 7.07
C GLN A 210 -11.72 -22.06 8.46
N ARG A 211 -12.65 -22.60 9.26
CA ARG A 211 -12.34 -23.14 10.61
C ARG A 211 -11.61 -24.49 10.57
N GLU A 212 -11.71 -25.22 9.46
CA GLU A 212 -10.99 -26.47 9.24
C GLU A 212 -9.58 -26.24 8.66
N PHE A 213 -9.30 -25.01 8.24
CA PHE A 213 -7.99 -24.61 7.78
C PHE A 213 -7.18 -24.08 8.96
N GLU A 214 -6.03 -24.71 9.25
CA GLU A 214 -5.14 -24.31 10.35
C GLU A 214 -4.60 -22.87 10.19
N THR A 215 -4.62 -22.33 8.97
CA THR A 215 -4.04 -21.01 8.64
C THR A 215 -5.12 -19.96 8.38
N ASP A 216 -5.26 -18.97 9.26
CA ASP A 216 -6.18 -17.85 9.02
C ASP A 216 -5.74 -16.96 7.83
N CYS A 217 -6.61 -16.84 6.82
CA CYS A 217 -6.42 -16.01 5.63
C CYS A 217 -7.19 -14.69 5.64
N ASN A 218 -7.64 -14.21 6.81
CA ASN A 218 -8.33 -12.91 6.95
C ASN A 218 -7.55 -11.74 6.31
N GLN A 219 -6.21 -11.77 6.35
CA GLN A 219 -5.37 -10.75 5.70
C GLN A 219 -5.58 -10.69 4.17
N VAL A 220 -5.86 -11.82 3.52
CA VAL A 220 -6.14 -11.85 2.09
C VAL A 220 -7.43 -11.10 1.79
N VAL A 221 -8.48 -11.32 2.59
CA VAL A 221 -9.77 -10.61 2.45
C VAL A 221 -9.59 -9.11 2.68
N LEU A 222 -8.81 -8.72 3.68
CA LEU A 222 -8.48 -7.31 3.93
C LEU A 222 -7.80 -6.64 2.72
N PHE A 223 -6.76 -7.28 2.18
CA PHE A 223 -6.02 -6.73 1.03
C PHE A 223 -6.86 -6.73 -0.24
N TRP A 224 -7.76 -7.70 -0.42
CA TRP A 224 -8.74 -7.69 -1.49
C TRP A 224 -9.65 -6.46 -1.40
N ARG A 225 -10.20 -6.16 -0.21
CA ARG A 225 -11.07 -4.98 0.03
C ARG A 225 -10.37 -3.68 -0.35
N ILE A 226 -9.13 -3.52 0.11
CA ILE A 226 -8.29 -2.36 -0.22
C ILE A 226 -8.09 -2.27 -1.74
N GLN A 227 -7.78 -3.39 -2.40
CA GLN A 227 -7.58 -3.42 -3.84
C GLN A 227 -8.84 -3.04 -4.62
N GLN A 228 -10.02 -3.55 -4.24
CA GLN A 228 -11.27 -3.20 -4.90
C GLN A 228 -11.61 -1.73 -4.71
N MET A 229 -11.49 -1.23 -3.48
CA MET A 229 -11.74 0.17 -3.15
C MET A 229 -10.83 1.11 -3.96
N LEU A 230 -9.54 0.80 -4.09
CA LEU A 230 -8.62 1.57 -4.93
C LEU A 230 -8.97 1.49 -6.43
N LYS A 231 -9.35 0.32 -6.92
CA LYS A 231 -9.75 0.11 -8.32
C LYS A 231 -10.99 0.91 -8.68
N VAL A 232 -12.03 0.85 -7.84
CA VAL A 232 -13.29 1.58 -8.04
C VAL A 232 -13.05 3.10 -7.97
N THR A 233 -12.21 3.55 -7.03
CA THR A 233 -11.78 4.96 -6.94
C THR A 233 -11.11 5.44 -8.23
N SER A 234 -10.13 4.69 -8.73
CA SER A 234 -9.41 5.02 -9.97
C SER A 234 -10.35 5.09 -11.18
N ASN A 235 -11.29 4.15 -11.28
CA ASN A 235 -12.31 4.14 -12.33
C ASN A 235 -13.24 5.35 -12.26
N ALA A 236 -13.69 5.72 -11.06
CA ALA A 236 -14.56 6.88 -10.86
C ALA A 236 -13.86 8.18 -11.25
N LEU A 237 -12.61 8.37 -10.82
CA LEU A 237 -11.79 9.53 -11.21
C LEU A 237 -11.62 9.61 -12.74
N ARG A 238 -11.31 8.48 -13.39
CA ARG A 238 -11.20 8.41 -14.86
C ARG A 238 -12.50 8.82 -15.54
N GLN A 239 -13.65 8.33 -15.05
CA GLN A 239 -14.96 8.67 -15.59
C GLN A 239 -15.28 10.17 -15.41
N GLN A 240 -14.94 10.77 -14.26
CA GLN A 240 -15.11 12.21 -14.05
C GLN A 240 -14.31 13.04 -15.06
N VAL A 241 -13.04 12.69 -15.30
CA VAL A 241 -12.22 13.35 -16.32
C VAL A 241 -12.86 13.23 -17.70
N MET A 242 -13.24 12.01 -18.12
CA MET A 242 -13.81 11.77 -19.44
C MET A 242 -15.15 12.50 -19.66
N ASN A 243 -16.06 12.43 -18.67
CA ASN A 243 -17.39 13.04 -18.78
C ASN A 243 -17.32 14.57 -18.83
N ARG A 244 -16.35 15.19 -18.15
CA ARG A 244 -16.16 16.65 -18.21
C ARG A 244 -15.67 17.11 -19.58
N GLU A 245 -14.74 16.39 -20.19
CA GLU A 245 -14.25 16.71 -21.54
C GLU A 245 -15.29 16.41 -22.64
N GLY A 246 -16.11 15.36 -22.46
CA GLY A 246 -17.25 15.06 -23.33
C GLY A 246 -18.35 16.12 -23.29
N LYS A 247 -18.65 16.66 -22.09
CA LYS A 247 -19.59 17.77 -21.94
C LYS A 247 -19.07 19.06 -22.58
N LYS A 248 -17.79 19.40 -22.39
CA LYS A 248 -17.17 20.58 -23.02
C LYS A 248 -17.15 20.51 -24.54
N THR A 249 -16.91 19.34 -25.13
CA THR A 249 -16.98 19.14 -26.59
C THR A 249 -18.41 19.26 -27.11
N SER A 250 -19.41 18.63 -26.46
CA SER A 250 -20.83 18.78 -26.83
C SER A 250 -21.33 20.23 -26.78
N ILE A 251 -21.00 20.96 -25.72
CA ILE A 251 -21.39 22.38 -25.54
C ILE A 251 -20.69 23.27 -26.58
N ARG A 252 -19.46 22.94 -27.00
CA ARG A 252 -18.78 23.65 -28.09
C ARG A 252 -19.40 23.36 -29.44
N SER A 253 -19.84 22.12 -29.72
CA SER A 253 -20.57 21.82 -30.96
C SER A 253 -21.96 22.45 -31.03
N MET A 254 -22.63 22.70 -29.90
CA MET A 254 -23.93 23.40 -29.88
C MET A 254 -23.82 24.93 -29.99
N ASN A 255 -22.63 25.51 -29.85
CA ASN A 255 -22.38 26.95 -30.06
C ASN A 255 -21.75 27.25 -31.45
N VAL A 256 -21.69 26.24 -32.32
CA VAL A 256 -21.18 26.35 -33.71
C VAL A 256 -22.31 26.08 -34.73
N PHE A 257 -23.56 25.95 -34.27
CA PHE A 257 -24.77 25.92 -35.10
C PHE A 257 -25.73 27.05 -34.70
#